data_AF-A6YFM6-F1
#
_entry.id   AF-A6YFM6-F1
#
_cell.length_a   1.000
_cell.length_b   1.000
_cell.length_c   1.000
_cell.angle_alpha   90.00
_cell.angle_beta   90.00
_cell.angle_gamma   90.00
#
_symmetry.space_group_name_H-M   'P 1'
#
loop_
_entity.id
_entity.type
_entity.pdbx_description
1 polymer ?
#
loop_
_entity_poly.entity_id
_entity_poly.type
_entity_poly.pdbx_seq_one_letter_code
_entity_poly.pdbx_strand_id
1 'polypeptide(L)'
;MVLKSCGYCNEMVDLSAGPHIHDHKKCKKCGELLPADAFARWPSSADGRRHLCSQCVTDESATARVQRVIEKDKQFRDDKEKLKEHRYRWVRRVVQPGPDPVFRWALLDPHGHEVTKEQALRDIEIAENPVPDDNPIY
;
A
#
# COMPACT_ATOMS: atom_id res chain seq x y z
N MET A 1 -9.33 -21.70 28.31
CA MET A 1 -10.58 -21.68 27.52
C MET A 1 -10.55 -20.43 26.65
N VAL A 2 -10.45 -20.60 25.34
CA VAL A 2 -10.50 -19.50 24.37
C VAL A 2 -11.85 -19.61 23.67
N LEU A 3 -12.86 -18.98 24.27
CA LEU A 3 -14.21 -18.95 23.72
C LEU A 3 -14.28 -17.89 22.61
N LYS A 4 -14.63 -18.31 21.40
CA LYS A 4 -14.95 -17.39 20.29
C LYS A 4 -16.32 -17.73 19.72
N SER A 5 -17.01 -16.72 19.22
CA SER A 5 -18.24 -16.94 18.45
C SER A 5 -17.89 -17.49 17.07
N CYS A 6 -18.57 -18.57 16.68
CA CYS A 6 -18.52 -19.09 15.33
C CYS A 6 -19.33 -18.19 14.40
N GLY A 7 -18.70 -17.59 13.40
CA GLY A 7 -19.39 -16.72 12.44
C GLY A 7 -20.38 -17.42 11.49
N TYR A 8 -20.63 -18.73 11.66
CA TYR A 8 -21.60 -19.50 10.90
C TYR A 8 -22.84 -19.86 11.74
N CYS A 9 -22.67 -20.58 12.85
CA CYS A 9 -23.79 -20.95 13.74
C CYS A 9 -24.05 -19.95 14.88
N ASN A 10 -23.21 -18.92 15.02
CA ASN A 10 -23.22 -17.94 16.12
C ASN A 10 -23.08 -18.55 17.54
N GLU A 11 -22.68 -19.81 17.64
CA GLU A 11 -22.40 -20.46 18.93
C GLU A 11 -21.03 -20.09 19.47
N MET A 12 -20.91 -20.08 20.80
CA MET A 12 -19.64 -19.90 21.50
C MET A 12 -18.90 -21.24 21.54
N VAL A 13 -17.73 -21.30 20.90
CA VAL A 13 -16.91 -22.51 20.84
C VAL A 13 -15.56 -22.32 21.51
N ASP A 14 -15.12 -23.35 22.26
CA ASP A 14 -13.78 -23.39 22.85
C ASP A 14 -12.78 -23.91 21.83
N LEU A 15 -11.93 -23.01 21.34
CA LEU A 15 -10.89 -23.35 20.36
C LEU A 15 -9.77 -24.22 20.93
N SER A 16 -9.73 -24.39 22.26
CA SER A 16 -8.78 -25.30 22.93
C SER A 16 -9.09 -26.78 22.62
N ALA A 17 -10.34 -27.09 22.25
CA ALA A 17 -10.79 -28.46 21.94
C ALA A 17 -10.58 -28.85 20.47
N GLY A 18 -10.19 -27.91 19.60
CA GLY A 18 -9.99 -28.13 18.17
C GLY A 18 -10.78 -27.15 17.29
N PRO A 19 -10.57 -27.18 15.96
CA PRO A 19 -11.28 -26.31 15.02
C PRO A 19 -12.75 -26.71 14.89
N HIS A 20 -13.67 -25.73 14.97
CA HIS A 20 -15.10 -25.95 14.78
C HIS A 20 -15.47 -25.91 13.28
N ILE A 21 -15.37 -27.07 12.61
CA ILE A 21 -15.53 -27.17 11.15
C ILE A 21 -17.00 -27.42 10.78
N HIS A 22 -17.51 -26.67 9.81
CA HIS A 22 -18.83 -26.86 9.18
C HIS A 22 -18.65 -27.29 7.72
N ASP A 23 -19.42 -28.26 7.23
CA ASP A 23 -19.32 -28.75 5.84
C ASP A 23 -19.63 -27.67 4.80
N HIS A 24 -20.63 -26.83 5.06
CA HIS A 24 -21.07 -25.77 4.15
C HIS A 24 -21.07 -24.43 4.87
N LYS A 25 -20.65 -23.37 4.16
CA LYS A 25 -20.60 -22.01 4.67
C LYS A 25 -21.06 -21.02 3.61
N LYS A 26 -21.78 -19.98 4.05
CA LYS A 26 -22.22 -18.88 3.19
C LYS A 26 -21.12 -17.83 3.04
N CYS A 27 -20.74 -17.50 1.81
CA CYS A 27 -19.81 -16.40 1.55
C CYS A 27 -20.45 -15.05 1.89
N LYS A 28 -19.75 -14.20 2.65
CA LYS A 28 -20.26 -12.86 3.02
C LYS A 28 -20.34 -11.88 1.84
N LYS A 29 -19.53 -12.08 0.79
CA LYS A 29 -19.48 -11.19 -0.39
C LYS A 29 -20.47 -11.61 -1.49
N CYS A 30 -20.40 -12.85 -1.98
CA CYS A 30 -21.30 -13.33 -3.04
C CYS A 30 -22.62 -13.95 -2.52
N GLY A 31 -22.69 -14.32 -1.23
CA GLY A 31 -23.89 -14.92 -0.64
C GLY A 31 -24.11 -16.40 -0.95
N GLU A 32 -23.23 -17.04 -1.71
CA GLU A 32 -23.37 -18.46 -2.07
C GLU A 32 -23.02 -19.40 -0.91
N LEU A 33 -23.77 -20.50 -0.80
CA LEU A 33 -23.47 -21.62 0.10
C LEU A 33 -22.48 -22.56 -0.59
N LEU A 34 -21.24 -22.59 -0.08
CA LEU A 34 -20.15 -23.34 -0.65
C LEU A 34 -19.55 -24.30 0.39
N PRO A 35 -18.90 -25.39 -0.04
CA PRO A 35 -18.24 -26.30 0.89
C PRO A 35 -17.08 -25.60 1.62
N ALA A 36 -16.72 -26.10 2.81
CA ALA A 36 -15.63 -25.56 3.65
C ALA A 36 -14.29 -25.41 2.90
N ASP A 37 -14.03 -26.28 1.93
CA ASP A 37 -12.80 -26.27 1.12
C ASP A 37 -12.75 -25.14 0.10
N ALA A 38 -13.89 -24.56 -0.25
CA ALA A 38 -13.95 -23.35 -1.07
C ALA A 38 -13.50 -22.09 -0.29
N PHE A 39 -13.24 -22.21 1.02
CA PHE A 39 -12.75 -21.14 1.88
C PHE A 39 -11.29 -21.42 2.29
N ALA A 40 -10.43 -20.43 2.07
CA ALA A 40 -9.03 -20.53 2.48
C ALA A 40 -8.88 -20.64 4.01
N ARG A 41 -7.84 -21.34 4.46
CA ARG A 41 -7.53 -21.49 5.89
C ARG A 41 -7.20 -20.14 6.53
N TRP A 42 -7.75 -19.91 7.72
CA TRP A 42 -7.51 -18.72 8.53
C TRP A 42 -7.48 -19.12 10.02
N PRO A 43 -6.28 -19.39 10.58
CA PRO A 43 -6.13 -19.93 11.93
C PRO A 43 -6.75 -19.06 13.03
N SER A 44 -6.86 -17.76 12.79
CA SER A 44 -7.42 -16.82 13.75
C SER A 44 -8.96 -16.87 13.84
N SER A 45 -9.63 -17.53 12.89
CA SER A 45 -11.09 -17.71 12.89
C SER A 45 -11.50 -18.90 13.77
N ALA A 46 -12.70 -18.84 14.35
CA ALA A 46 -13.24 -19.91 15.17
C ALA A 46 -13.45 -21.22 14.39
N ASP A 47 -13.78 -21.13 13.11
CA ASP A 47 -13.94 -22.25 12.19
C ASP A 47 -12.66 -22.56 11.38
N GLY A 48 -11.57 -21.86 11.65
CA GLY A 48 -10.29 -22.03 10.95
C GLY A 48 -10.32 -21.66 9.46
N ARG A 49 -11.38 -20.99 8.97
CA ARG A 49 -11.60 -20.67 7.55
C ARG A 49 -12.02 -19.20 7.38
N ARG A 50 -11.72 -18.60 6.23
CA ARG A 50 -12.15 -17.22 5.91
C ARG A 50 -13.67 -17.11 5.77
N HIS A 51 -14.22 -15.90 5.94
CA HIS A 51 -15.64 -15.61 5.68
C HIS A 51 -15.97 -15.38 4.20
N LEU A 52 -14.94 -15.26 3.36
CA LEU A 52 -15.02 -15.05 1.92
C LEU A 52 -14.54 -16.30 1.20
N CYS A 53 -15.24 -16.69 0.14
CA CYS A 53 -14.81 -17.79 -0.72
C CYS A 53 -13.52 -17.41 -1.47
N SER A 54 -12.76 -18.43 -1.89
CA SER A 54 -11.47 -18.24 -2.57
C SER A 54 -11.57 -17.34 -3.79
N GLN A 55 -12.64 -17.44 -4.59
CA GLN A 55 -12.87 -16.56 -5.74
C GLN A 55 -13.01 -15.09 -5.34
N CYS A 56 -13.82 -14.81 -4.31
CA CYS A 56 -14.01 -13.47 -3.78
C CYS A 56 -12.71 -12.86 -3.24
N VAL A 57 -11.87 -13.68 -2.61
CA VAL A 57 -10.54 -13.27 -2.11
C VAL A 57 -9.60 -12.96 -3.28
N THR A 58 -9.58 -13.79 -4.32
CA THR A 58 -8.76 -13.54 -5.51
C THR A 58 -9.17 -12.25 -6.20
N ASP A 59 -10.47 -12.03 -6.38
CA ASP A 59 -11.02 -10.81 -6.97
C ASP A 59 -10.67 -9.55 -6.17
N GLU A 60 -10.80 -9.60 -4.84
CA GLU A 60 -10.38 -8.51 -3.94
C GLU A 60 -8.87 -8.23 -4.03
N SER A 61 -8.05 -9.29 -4.12
CA SER A 61 -6.60 -9.13 -4.27
C SER A 61 -6.21 -8.53 -5.62
N ALA A 62 -6.93 -8.89 -6.69
CA ALA A 62 -6.71 -8.37 -8.04
C ALA A 62 -7.09 -6.89 -8.12
N THR A 63 -8.27 -6.52 -7.61
CA THR A 63 -8.71 -5.12 -7.52
C THR A 63 -7.76 -4.28 -6.67
N ALA A 64 -7.32 -4.78 -5.51
CA ALA A 64 -6.34 -4.08 -4.67
C ALA A 64 -4.97 -3.92 -5.36
N ARG A 65 -4.57 -4.85 -6.23
CA ARG A 65 -3.36 -4.71 -7.05
C ARG A 65 -3.52 -3.60 -8.09
N VAL A 66 -4.66 -3.56 -8.78
CA VAL A 66 -4.96 -2.51 -9.76
C VAL A 66 -5.00 -1.14 -9.11
N GLN A 67 -5.69 -1.00 -7.97
CA GLN A 67 -5.76 0.25 -7.21
C GLN A 67 -4.38 0.77 -6.81
N ARG A 68 -3.49 -0.10 -6.32
CA ARG A 68 -2.10 0.29 -5.99
C ARG A 68 -1.30 0.79 -7.20
N VAL A 69 -1.56 0.26 -8.40
CA VAL A 69 -0.91 0.75 -9.62
C VAL A 69 -1.44 2.14 -9.98
N ILE A 70 -2.76 2.34 -9.93
CA ILE A 70 -3.42 3.63 -10.19
C ILE A 70 -2.95 4.70 -9.19
N GLU A 71 -2.90 4.36 -7.91
CA GLU A 71 -2.44 5.26 -6.85
C GLU A 71 -0.98 5.67 -7.04
N LYS A 72 -0.10 4.72 -7.36
CA LYS A 72 1.30 5.02 -7.68
C LYS A 72 1.46 5.92 -8.91
N ASP A 73 0.66 5.70 -9.95
CA ASP A 73 0.67 6.55 -11.14
C ASP A 73 0.20 7.98 -10.81
N LYS A 74 -0.87 8.10 -10.01
CA LYS A 74 -1.35 9.39 -9.50
C LYS A 74 -0.27 10.09 -8.69
N GLN A 75 0.38 9.39 -7.75
CA GLN A 75 1.47 9.94 -6.95
C GLN A 75 2.65 10.40 -7.82
N PHE A 76 3.01 9.63 -8.85
CA PHE A 76 4.08 10.03 -9.76
C PHE A 76 3.75 11.31 -10.53
N ARG A 77 2.50 11.46 -10.96
CA ARG A 77 2.04 12.70 -11.62
C ARG A 77 2.04 13.89 -10.68
N ASP A 78 1.55 13.72 -9.45
CA ASP A 78 1.54 14.75 -8.41
C ASP A 78 2.97 15.20 -8.03
N ASP A 79 3.87 14.25 -7.75
CA ASP A 79 5.28 14.55 -7.46
C ASP A 79 5.94 15.33 -8.59
N LYS A 80 5.65 14.95 -9.84
CA LYS A 80 6.20 15.64 -11.01
C LYS A 80 5.69 17.07 -11.13
N GLU A 81 4.42 17.29 -10.82
CA GLU A 81 3.81 18.62 -10.81
C GLU A 81 4.39 19.49 -9.70
N LYS A 82 4.52 18.96 -8.48
CA LYS A 82 5.19 19.63 -7.35
C LYS A 82 6.62 20.03 -7.67
N LEU A 83 7.42 19.11 -8.21
CA LEU A 83 8.79 19.42 -8.62
C LEU A 83 8.82 20.58 -9.64
N LYS A 84 7.89 20.59 -10.59
CA LYS A 84 7.79 21.67 -11.59
C LYS A 84 7.41 23.01 -10.95
N GLU A 85 6.46 23.01 -10.02
CA GLU A 85 6.00 24.22 -9.31
C GLU A 85 7.14 24.86 -8.52
N HIS A 86 7.90 24.03 -7.79
CA HIS A 86 9.08 24.47 -7.04
C HIS A 86 10.34 24.60 -7.90
N ARG A 87 10.21 24.78 -9.22
CA ARG A 87 11.31 25.04 -10.18
C ARG A 87 12.40 23.96 -10.23
N TYR A 88 12.15 22.76 -9.73
CA TYR A 88 13.03 21.63 -9.96
C TYR A 88 12.94 21.19 -11.41
N ARG A 89 14.08 20.84 -12.00
CA ARG A 89 14.14 20.43 -13.41
C ARG A 89 15.05 19.24 -13.64
N TRP A 90 14.60 18.33 -14.49
CA TRP A 90 15.42 17.22 -14.97
C TRP A 90 16.31 17.70 -16.12
N VAL A 91 17.62 17.48 -15.98
CA VAL A 91 18.61 17.76 -17.03
C VAL A 91 19.38 16.49 -17.38
N ARG A 92 19.77 16.35 -18.64
CA ARG A 92 20.69 15.29 -19.07
C ARG A 92 22.13 15.77 -18.87
N ARG A 93 22.90 15.02 -18.08
CA ARG A 93 24.33 15.22 -17.88
C ARG A 93 25.10 14.09 -18.54
N VAL A 94 26.26 14.42 -19.11
CA VAL A 94 27.22 13.43 -19.63
C VAL A 94 28.04 12.93 -18.45
N VAL A 95 28.04 11.62 -18.23
CA VAL A 95 28.82 10.96 -17.17
C VAL A 95 30.18 10.54 -17.69
N GLN A 96 30.22 10.01 -18.92
CA GLN A 96 31.45 9.59 -19.58
C GLN A 96 31.47 10.22 -20.97
N PRO A 97 32.35 11.21 -21.21
CA PRO A 97 32.59 11.72 -22.54
C PRO A 97 33.46 10.72 -23.31
N GLY A 98 33.01 10.29 -24.49
CA GLY A 98 33.66 9.32 -25.34
C GLY A 98 32.93 9.17 -26.67
N PRO A 99 33.36 8.26 -27.56
CA PRO A 99 32.66 7.99 -28.83
C PRO A 99 31.21 7.52 -28.59
N ASP A 100 30.95 6.85 -27.46
CA ASP A 100 29.62 6.52 -26.95
C ASP A 100 29.36 7.27 -25.62
N PRO A 101 28.81 8.49 -25.67
CA PRO A 101 28.57 9.26 -24.46
C PRO A 101 27.48 8.62 -23.60
N VAL A 102 27.81 8.32 -22.34
CA VAL A 102 26.84 7.83 -21.36
C VAL A 102 26.18 9.04 -20.68
N PHE A 103 24.85 9.11 -20.77
CA PHE A 103 24.08 10.16 -20.12
C PHE A 103 23.41 9.66 -18.85
N ARG A 104 23.32 10.52 -17.84
CA ARG A 104 22.42 10.35 -16.69
C ARG A 104 21.42 11.49 -16.62
N TRP A 105 20.23 11.19 -16.13
CA TRP A 105 19.29 12.22 -15.70
C TRP A 105 19.67 12.69 -14.31
N ALA A 106 19.83 14.00 -14.17
CA ALA A 106 20.06 14.67 -12.89
C ALA A 106 18.89 15.62 -12.62
N LEU A 107 18.36 15.61 -11.41
CA LEU A 107 17.35 16.56 -10.95
C LEU A 107 18.10 17.74 -10.34
N LEU A 108 17.82 18.95 -10.82
CA LEU A 108 18.39 20.18 -10.29
C LEU A 108 17.37 20.92 -9.42
N ASP A 109 17.84 21.46 -8.31
CA ASP A 109 17.08 22.37 -7.47
C ASP A 109 16.99 23.79 -8.08
N PRO A 110 16.14 24.69 -7.53
CA PRO A 110 16.06 26.10 -7.92
C PRO A 110 17.41 26.83 -8.00
N HIS A 111 18.37 26.48 -7.13
CA HIS A 111 19.70 27.05 -7.05
C HIS A 111 20.71 26.37 -7.99
N GLY A 112 20.31 25.28 -8.66
CA GLY A 112 21.10 24.59 -9.68
C GLY A 112 21.98 23.45 -9.17
N HIS A 113 21.82 23.02 -7.92
CA HIS A 113 22.49 21.85 -7.35
C HIS A 113 21.80 20.55 -7.75
N GLU A 114 22.58 19.49 -7.95
CA GLU A 114 22.05 18.15 -8.21
C GLU A 114 21.50 17.55 -6.91
N VAL A 115 20.23 17.18 -6.93
CA VAL A 115 19.53 16.57 -5.79
C VAL A 115 18.85 15.27 -6.22
N THR A 116 18.59 14.38 -5.26
CA THR A 116 17.76 13.19 -5.51
C THR A 116 16.28 13.58 -5.48
N LYS A 117 15.42 12.74 -6.06
CA LYS A 117 13.96 12.96 -6.00
C LYS A 117 13.47 13.05 -4.54
N GLU A 118 13.99 12.18 -3.67
CA GLU A 118 13.61 12.15 -2.26
C GLU A 118 14.03 13.42 -1.52
N GLN A 119 15.24 13.94 -1.80
CA GLN A 119 15.70 15.20 -1.21
C GLN A 119 14.85 16.37 -1.69
N ALA A 120 14.57 16.46 -2.99
CA ALA A 120 13.75 17.52 -3.55
C ALA A 120 12.34 17.56 -2.95
N LEU A 121 11.71 16.39 -2.73
CA LEU A 121 10.39 16.32 -2.09
C LEU A 121 10.43 16.76 -0.61
N ARG A 122 11.49 16.41 0.12
CA ARG A 122 11.65 16.88 1.52
C ARG A 122 11.87 18.38 1.60
N ASP A 123 12.67 18.94 0.71
CA ASP A 123 12.94 20.39 0.69
C ASP A 123 11.65 21.18 0.37
N ILE A 124 10.80 20.62 -0.50
CA ILE A 124 9.44 21.16 -0.76
C ILE A 124 8.59 21.11 0.50
N GLU A 125 8.52 19.95 1.18
CA GLU A 125 7.74 19.78 2.40
C GLU A 125 8.18 20.74 3.52
N ILE A 126 9.49 20.95 3.69
CA ILE A 126 10.06 21.91 4.64
C ILE A 126 9.68 23.36 4.27
N ALA A 127 9.69 23.70 2.98
CA ALA A 127 9.33 25.03 2.52
C ALA A 127 7.82 25.32 2.68
N GLU A 128 6.96 24.33 2.50
CA GLU A 128 5.51 24.45 2.68
C GLU A 128 5.09 24.47 4.17
N ASN A 129 5.79 23.73 5.03
CA ASN A 129 5.55 23.69 6.47
C ASN A 129 6.79 24.14 7.26
N PRO A 130 7.08 25.45 7.30
CA PRO A 130 8.12 25.95 8.17
C PRO A 130 7.74 25.66 9.62
N VAL A 131 8.60 24.93 10.34
CA VAL A 131 8.43 24.69 11.78
C VAL A 131 8.31 26.05 12.47
N PRO A 132 7.28 26.29 13.31
CA PRO A 132 7.18 27.56 14.03
C PRO A 132 8.41 27.71 14.93
N ASP A 133 9.10 28.84 14.78
CA ASP A 133 10.25 29.23 15.58
C ASP A 133 9.78 29.51 17.01
N ASP A 134 9.81 28.48 17.86
CA ASP A 134 9.54 28.56 19.28
C ASP A 134 10.82 29.05 19.98
N ASN A 135 11.23 30.29 19.69
CA ASN A 135 12.35 30.93 20.36
C ASN A 135 11.83 32.11 21.21
N PRO A 136 11.69 31.94 22.54
CA PRO A 136 11.35 33.06 23.41
C PRO A 136 12.52 34.04 23.42
N ILE A 137 12.31 35.22 22.84
CA ILE A 137 13.18 36.38 23.01
C ILE A 137 13.24 36.69 24.51
N TYR A 138 14.40 36.41 25.13
CA TYR A 138 14.76 36.84 26.48
C TYR A 138 15.54 38.16 26.43
#